data_AF-A0A1F3X5Y9-F1
#
_entry.id   AF-A0A1F3X5Y9-F1
#
_cell.length_a   1.000
_cell.length_b   1.000
_cell.length_c   1.000
_cell.angle_alpha   90.00
_cell.angle_beta   90.00
_cell.angle_gamma   90.00
#
_symmetry.space_group_name_H-M   'P 1'
#
loop_
_entity.id
_entity.type
_entity.pdbx_description
1 polymer ?
#
loop_
_entity_poly.entity_id
_entity_poly.type
_entity_poly.pdbx_seq_one_letter_code
_entity_poly.pdbx_strand_id
1 'polypeptide(L)'
;MSKPAIFIDRDGTLNVEKNYLHLWQDWEWIPGAVEAIKRFNAAGYLVIITSNQAGVARGLYGAADIDALHHQVDADLQRQGAHIDAYYYCPHHPEHGALRDCDCRKPEPGMLLQAAREHEVDLPSSYMIGDKVSDVEAGLNAGVTPILVETGYGAEARIELPPNVLIVRDIGAAAEWILSA
;
A
#
# COMPACT_ATOMS: atom_id res chain seq x y z
N MET A 1 18.52 13.08 -8.15
CA MET A 1 18.12 13.54 -6.79
C MET A 1 17.07 12.56 -6.33
N SER A 2 17.25 11.97 -5.16
CA SER A 2 16.27 11.03 -4.60
C SER A 2 14.93 11.74 -4.37
N LYS A 3 13.82 11.01 -4.55
CA LYS A 3 12.47 11.53 -4.34
C LYS A 3 11.81 10.85 -3.16
N PRO A 4 11.02 11.56 -2.33
CA PRO A 4 10.22 10.89 -1.33
C PRO A 4 9.09 10.09 -2.00
N ALA A 5 8.63 9.04 -1.32
CA ALA A 5 7.53 8.20 -1.76
C ALA A 5 6.42 8.12 -0.71
N ILE A 6 5.19 7.94 -1.20
CA ILE A 6 4.07 7.43 -0.42
C ILE A 6 3.91 5.96 -0.79
N PHE A 7 4.33 5.07 0.11
CA PHE A 7 4.02 3.66 0.03
C PHE A 7 2.60 3.44 0.56
N ILE A 8 1.78 2.70 -0.18
CA ILE A 8 0.37 2.51 0.16
C ILE A 8 0.02 1.03 0.08
N ASP A 9 -0.63 0.49 1.11
CA ASP A 9 -1.31 -0.80 0.98
C ASP A 9 -2.52 -0.69 0.03
N ARG A 10 -2.95 -1.82 -0.52
CA ARG A 10 -4.02 -1.84 -1.52
C ARG A 10 -5.38 -2.04 -0.85
N ASP A 11 -5.61 -3.24 -0.35
CA ASP A 11 -6.89 -3.69 0.18
C ASP A 11 -7.10 -3.16 1.61
N GLY A 12 -8.14 -2.36 1.80
CA GLY A 12 -8.41 -1.68 3.08
C GLY A 12 -7.85 -0.26 3.18
N THR A 13 -7.01 0.17 2.22
CA THR A 13 -6.41 1.51 2.20
C THR A 13 -6.73 2.30 0.93
N LEU A 14 -6.57 1.70 -0.27
CA LEU A 14 -7.01 2.29 -1.53
C LEU A 14 -8.39 1.82 -1.96
N ASN A 15 -8.61 0.51 -1.90
CA ASN A 15 -9.90 -0.10 -2.17
C ASN A 15 -10.51 -0.66 -0.89
N VAL A 16 -11.83 -0.83 -0.90
CA VAL A 16 -12.55 -1.55 0.15
C VAL A 16 -12.02 -2.99 0.21
N GLU A 17 -11.65 -3.44 1.42
CA GLU A 17 -11.23 -4.81 1.69
C GLU A 17 -12.42 -5.78 1.49
N LYS A 18 -12.21 -6.82 0.68
CA LYS A 18 -13.25 -7.82 0.32
C LYS A 18 -12.76 -9.26 0.40
N ASN A 19 -11.60 -9.51 1.01
CA ASN A 19 -10.86 -10.78 1.06
C ASN A 19 -10.55 -11.33 -0.34
N TYR A 20 -9.26 -11.38 -0.70
CA TYR A 20 -8.80 -11.99 -1.96
C TYR A 20 -9.34 -11.30 -3.22
N LEU A 21 -9.52 -9.97 -3.18
CA LEU A 21 -9.95 -9.18 -4.32
C LEU A 21 -8.90 -9.28 -5.46
N HIS A 22 -9.35 -9.72 -6.62
CA HIS A 22 -8.52 -9.87 -7.83
C HIS A 22 -9.26 -9.51 -9.13
N LEU A 23 -10.54 -9.12 -9.05
CA LEU A 23 -11.35 -8.76 -10.21
C LEU A 23 -11.74 -7.28 -10.15
N TRP A 24 -11.61 -6.59 -11.28
CA TRP A 24 -11.97 -5.17 -11.40
C TRP A 24 -13.43 -4.89 -11.05
N GLN A 25 -14.34 -5.80 -11.38
CA GLN A 25 -15.77 -5.64 -11.10
C GLN A 25 -16.09 -5.57 -9.58
N ASP A 26 -15.20 -6.08 -8.74
CA ASP A 26 -15.35 -6.05 -7.29
C ASP A 26 -14.59 -4.86 -6.67
N TRP A 27 -13.76 -4.18 -7.47
CA TRP A 27 -13.00 -3.00 -7.06
C TRP A 27 -13.94 -1.86 -6.68
N GLU A 28 -13.67 -1.28 -5.51
CA GLU A 28 -14.40 -0.14 -5.00
C GLU A 28 -13.41 0.77 -4.29
N TRP A 29 -13.24 1.99 -4.80
CA TRP A 29 -12.36 2.98 -4.19
C TRP A 29 -12.85 3.36 -2.80
N ILE A 30 -11.93 3.45 -1.85
CA ILE A 30 -12.19 4.16 -0.60
C ILE A 30 -12.46 5.63 -0.92
N PRO A 31 -13.49 6.25 -0.31
CA PRO A 31 -13.79 7.66 -0.53
C PRO A 31 -12.56 8.55 -0.33
N GLY A 32 -12.24 9.38 -1.32
CA GLY A 32 -11.08 10.27 -1.29
C GLY A 32 -9.75 9.65 -1.70
N ALA A 33 -9.65 8.34 -1.95
CA ALA A 33 -8.40 7.67 -2.34
C ALA A 33 -7.80 8.24 -3.64
N VAL A 34 -8.61 8.38 -4.68
CA VAL A 34 -8.14 8.95 -5.95
C VAL A 34 -7.66 10.40 -5.78
N GLU A 35 -8.37 11.20 -4.97
CA GLU A 35 -7.98 12.59 -4.71
C GLU A 35 -6.69 12.67 -3.89
N ALA A 36 -6.50 11.78 -2.92
CA ALA A 36 -5.24 11.67 -2.17
C ALA A 36 -4.07 11.38 -3.12
N ILE A 37 -4.20 10.41 -4.02
CA ILE A 37 -3.18 10.07 -5.02
C ILE A 37 -2.83 11.29 -5.88
N LYS A 38 -3.83 12.02 -6.41
CA LYS A 38 -3.58 13.25 -7.18
C LYS A 38 -2.77 14.28 -6.41
N ARG A 39 -3.11 14.49 -5.15
CA ARG A 39 -2.43 15.46 -4.29
C ARG A 39 -0.99 15.04 -4.03
N PHE A 40 -0.72 13.76 -3.82
CA PHE A 40 0.64 13.23 -3.71
C PHE A 40 1.43 13.40 -5.01
N ASN A 41 0.83 13.05 -6.16
CA ASN A 41 1.44 13.26 -7.47
C ASN A 41 1.78 14.75 -7.69
N ALA A 42 0.85 15.66 -7.38
CA ALA A 42 1.05 17.11 -7.54
C ALA A 42 2.12 17.68 -6.59
N ALA A 43 2.28 17.08 -5.41
CA ALA A 43 3.33 17.43 -4.46
C ALA A 43 4.70 16.81 -4.79
N GLY A 44 4.80 16.00 -5.85
CA GLY A 44 6.05 15.42 -6.34
C GLY A 44 6.50 14.15 -5.62
N TYR A 45 5.63 13.54 -4.82
CA TYR A 45 5.89 12.21 -4.27
C TYR A 45 5.74 11.14 -5.34
N LEU A 46 6.56 10.08 -5.25
CA LEU A 46 6.29 8.82 -5.92
C LEU A 46 5.15 8.10 -5.17
N VAL A 47 4.12 7.65 -5.86
CA VAL A 47 3.03 6.85 -5.30
C VAL A 47 3.29 5.39 -5.64
N ILE A 48 3.62 4.57 -4.62
CA ILE A 48 4.04 3.18 -4.80
C ILE A 48 3.15 2.24 -4.01
N ILE A 49 2.56 1.26 -4.68
CA ILE A 49 1.72 0.26 -4.00
C ILE A 49 2.59 -0.88 -3.49
N THR A 50 2.40 -1.27 -2.24
CA THR A 50 3.04 -2.45 -1.64
C THR A 50 1.97 -3.31 -0.98
N SER A 51 1.70 -4.51 -1.50
CA SER A 51 0.55 -5.31 -1.06
C SER A 51 0.88 -6.79 -0.82
N ASN A 52 0.35 -7.35 0.28
CA ASN A 52 0.44 -8.79 0.54
C ASN A 52 -0.68 -9.53 -0.22
N GLN A 53 -0.37 -10.18 -1.34
CA GLN A 53 -1.31 -10.90 -2.21
C GLN A 53 -1.29 -12.42 -1.95
N ALA A 54 -1.63 -12.81 -0.72
CA ALA A 54 -1.61 -14.19 -0.24
C ALA A 54 -2.55 -15.15 -1.00
N GLY A 55 -3.52 -14.64 -1.75
CA GLY A 55 -4.42 -15.48 -2.56
C GLY A 55 -3.67 -16.27 -3.64
N VAL A 56 -2.50 -15.79 -4.08
CA VAL A 56 -1.64 -16.49 -5.04
C VAL A 56 -1.11 -17.80 -4.46
N ALA A 57 -0.47 -17.75 -3.28
CA ALA A 57 0.00 -18.96 -2.60
C ALA A 57 -1.12 -19.94 -2.24
N ARG A 58 -2.37 -19.46 -2.12
CA ARG A 58 -3.57 -20.26 -1.87
C ARG A 58 -4.19 -20.82 -3.16
N GLY A 59 -3.69 -20.44 -4.34
CA GLY A 59 -4.23 -20.88 -5.64
C GLY A 59 -5.60 -20.28 -5.98
N LEU A 60 -5.97 -19.15 -5.36
CA LEU A 60 -7.26 -18.48 -5.59
C LEU A 60 -7.24 -17.64 -6.88
N TYR A 61 -6.09 -17.06 -7.20
CA TYR A 61 -5.82 -16.29 -8.43
C TYR A 61 -4.31 -16.29 -8.70
N GLY A 62 -3.91 -15.89 -9.90
CA GLY A 62 -2.51 -15.85 -10.33
C GLY A 62 -1.94 -14.43 -10.49
N ALA A 63 -0.65 -14.35 -10.81
CA ALA A 63 0.02 -13.10 -11.14
C ALA A 63 -0.67 -12.34 -12.29
N ALA A 64 -1.13 -13.06 -13.31
CA ALA A 64 -1.84 -12.47 -14.45
C ALA A 64 -3.15 -11.77 -14.04
N ASP A 65 -3.85 -12.27 -13.02
CA ASP A 65 -5.08 -11.65 -12.52
C ASP A 65 -4.76 -10.35 -11.76
N ILE A 66 -3.67 -10.34 -10.99
CA ILE A 66 -3.15 -9.14 -10.31
C ILE A 66 -2.77 -8.08 -11.35
N ASP A 67 -2.00 -8.46 -12.38
CA ASP A 67 -1.57 -7.55 -13.43
C ASP A 67 -2.78 -6.99 -14.20
N ALA A 68 -3.76 -7.84 -14.53
CA ALA A 68 -5.00 -7.40 -15.17
C ALA A 68 -5.79 -6.41 -14.30
N LEU A 69 -5.87 -6.64 -12.99
CA LEU A 69 -6.50 -5.72 -12.05
C LEU A 69 -5.75 -4.38 -12.00
N HIS A 70 -4.43 -4.39 -11.83
CA HIS A 70 -3.62 -3.17 -11.77
C HIS A 70 -3.74 -2.36 -13.06
N HIS A 71 -3.81 -3.00 -14.23
CA HIS A 71 -4.08 -2.30 -15.48
C HIS A 71 -5.43 -1.57 -15.51
N GLN A 72 -6.49 -2.14 -14.92
CA GLN A 72 -7.78 -1.46 -14.82
C GLN A 72 -7.73 -0.30 -13.83
N VAL A 73 -7.05 -0.49 -12.69
CA VAL A 73 -6.81 0.57 -11.69
C VAL A 73 -6.07 1.75 -12.33
N ASP A 74 -4.98 1.50 -13.05
CA ASP A 74 -4.22 2.54 -13.75
C ASP A 74 -5.07 3.27 -14.79
N ALA A 75 -5.83 2.53 -15.60
CA ALA A 75 -6.71 3.13 -16.61
C ALA A 75 -7.78 4.04 -15.98
N ASP A 76 -8.29 3.67 -14.80
CA ASP A 76 -9.26 4.46 -14.06
C ASP A 76 -8.66 5.71 -13.41
N LEU A 77 -7.47 5.58 -12.80
CA LEU A 77 -6.72 6.72 -12.24
C LEU A 77 -6.33 7.72 -13.33
N GLN A 78 -5.84 7.24 -14.48
CA GLN A 78 -5.44 8.09 -15.61
C GLN A 78 -6.61 8.93 -16.13
N ARG A 79 -7.81 8.34 -16.27
CA ARG A 79 -9.02 9.07 -16.66
C ARG A 79 -9.37 10.19 -15.69
N GLN A 80 -8.97 10.05 -14.43
CA GLN A 80 -9.22 11.03 -13.38
C GLN A 80 -8.05 12.03 -13.23
N GLY A 81 -6.91 11.81 -13.87
CA GLY A 81 -5.72 12.67 -13.76
C GLY A 81 -4.81 12.33 -12.58
N ALA A 82 -4.81 11.07 -12.15
CA ALA A 82 -3.96 10.51 -11.10
C ALA A 82 -3.09 9.37 -11.67
N HIS A 83 -2.02 8.99 -10.99
CA HIS A 83 -1.20 7.84 -11.37
C HIS A 83 -0.51 7.17 -10.18
N ILE A 84 -0.23 5.88 -10.35
CA ILE A 84 0.66 5.09 -9.51
C ILE A 84 1.98 4.90 -10.27
N ASP A 85 3.09 5.12 -9.60
CA ASP A 85 4.44 5.03 -10.20
C ASP A 85 4.94 3.58 -10.27
N ALA A 86 4.58 2.75 -9.30
CA ALA A 86 4.98 1.34 -9.27
C ALA A 86 4.08 0.49 -8.38
N TYR A 87 4.04 -0.81 -8.68
CA TYR A 87 3.37 -1.84 -7.90
C TYR A 87 4.37 -2.90 -7.45
N TYR A 88 4.36 -3.20 -6.16
CA TYR A 88 5.05 -4.33 -5.56
C TYR A 88 4.02 -5.17 -4.81
N TYR A 89 4.12 -6.49 -4.97
CA TYR A 89 3.29 -7.40 -4.19
C TYR A 89 4.07 -8.63 -3.75
N CYS A 90 3.67 -9.15 -2.58
CA CYS A 90 4.17 -10.43 -2.09
C CYS A 90 3.12 -11.53 -2.34
N PRO A 91 3.41 -12.54 -3.19
CA PRO A 91 2.50 -13.65 -3.44
C PRO A 91 2.57 -14.75 -2.37
N HIS A 92 3.50 -14.66 -1.42
CA HIS A 92 3.83 -15.72 -0.46
C HIS A 92 2.88 -15.77 0.74
N HIS A 93 2.78 -16.96 1.34
CA HIS A 93 2.01 -17.21 2.55
C HIS A 93 2.80 -18.12 3.51
N PRO A 94 2.78 -17.87 4.83
CA PRO A 94 3.56 -18.65 5.79
C PRO A 94 3.20 -20.15 5.80
N GLU A 95 1.92 -20.47 5.58
CA GLU A 95 1.40 -21.84 5.68
C GLU A 95 0.98 -22.48 4.35
N HIS A 96 0.97 -21.72 3.26
CA HIS A 96 0.44 -22.17 1.97
C HIS A 96 1.42 -21.90 0.84
N GLY A 97 1.39 -22.73 -0.19
CA GLY A 97 2.28 -22.61 -1.35
C GLY A 97 3.67 -23.22 -1.13
N ALA A 98 4.48 -23.18 -2.19
CA ALA A 98 5.83 -23.77 -2.22
C ALA A 98 6.91 -22.86 -1.64
N LEU A 99 6.68 -21.55 -1.60
CA LEU A 99 7.61 -20.51 -1.16
C LEU A 99 7.05 -19.85 0.11
N ARG A 100 7.64 -20.22 1.27
CA ARG A 100 7.14 -19.80 2.60
C ARG A 100 7.96 -18.65 3.19
N ASP A 101 9.28 -18.72 3.05
CA ASP A 101 10.20 -17.70 3.56
C ASP A 101 10.47 -16.67 2.46
N CYS A 102 10.21 -15.40 2.77
CA CYS A 102 10.52 -14.29 1.90
C CYS A 102 10.76 -13.02 2.72
N ASP A 103 11.50 -12.08 2.17
CA ASP A 103 11.74 -10.76 2.73
C ASP A 103 10.70 -9.72 2.28
N CYS A 104 9.83 -10.07 1.33
CA CYS A 104 8.87 -9.13 0.76
C CYS A 104 7.50 -9.13 1.46
N ARG A 105 7.16 -10.17 2.24
CA ARG A 105 5.86 -10.21 2.95
C ARG A 105 5.90 -9.29 4.16
N LYS A 106 5.08 -8.23 4.16
CA LYS A 106 4.90 -7.36 5.34
C LYS A 106 4.53 -8.23 6.56
N PRO A 107 5.22 -8.11 7.70
CA PRO A 107 5.98 -6.93 8.17
C PRO A 107 7.44 -6.81 7.70
N GLU A 108 7.94 -7.74 6.90
CA GLU A 108 9.27 -7.59 6.30
C GLU A 108 9.29 -6.42 5.30
N PRO A 109 10.35 -5.59 5.29
CA PRO A 109 10.39 -4.35 4.53
C PRO A 109 10.80 -4.54 3.06
N GLY A 110 10.96 -5.77 2.57
CA GLY A 110 11.62 -6.06 1.29
C GLY A 110 10.98 -5.37 0.08
N MET A 111 9.65 -5.25 0.03
CA MET A 111 8.97 -4.48 -1.03
C MET A 111 9.36 -3.00 -1.02
N LEU A 112 9.36 -2.36 0.14
CA LEU A 112 9.71 -0.94 0.29
C LEU A 112 11.19 -0.71 -0.04
N LEU A 113 12.07 -1.60 0.44
CA LEU A 113 13.51 -1.52 0.16
C LEU A 113 13.83 -1.80 -1.32
N GLN A 114 13.07 -2.68 -1.97
CA GLN A 114 13.19 -2.93 -3.41
C GLN A 114 12.80 -1.67 -4.20
N ALA A 115 11.62 -1.11 -3.90
CA ALA A 115 11.16 0.12 -4.50
C ALA A 115 12.15 1.27 -4.31
N ALA A 116 12.75 1.39 -3.12
CA ALA A 116 13.73 2.42 -2.85
C ALA A 116 15.01 2.30 -3.69
N ARG A 117 15.47 1.08 -3.96
CA ARG A 117 16.62 0.84 -4.85
C ARG A 117 16.29 1.13 -6.31
N GLU A 118 15.11 0.72 -6.77
CA GLU A 118 14.71 0.82 -8.19
C GLU A 118 14.33 2.25 -8.59
N HIS A 119 13.75 3.02 -7.66
CA HIS A 119 13.26 4.38 -7.92
C HIS A 119 14.06 5.49 -7.22
N GLU A 120 15.20 5.14 -6.61
CA GLU A 120 16.05 6.07 -5.85
C GLU A 120 15.26 6.86 -4.78
N VAL A 121 14.44 6.15 -3.98
CA VAL A 121 13.55 6.77 -2.99
C VAL A 121 14.34 7.26 -1.78
N ASP A 122 13.98 8.45 -1.30
CA ASP A 122 14.44 8.99 -0.01
C ASP A 122 13.57 8.46 1.14
N LEU A 123 13.94 7.31 1.71
CA LEU A 123 13.18 6.61 2.77
C LEU A 123 12.88 7.49 3.99
N PRO A 124 13.84 8.24 4.59
CA PRO A 124 13.57 9.12 5.73
C PRO A 124 12.49 10.19 5.47
N SER A 125 12.31 10.62 4.22
CA SER A 125 11.28 11.59 3.81
C SER A 125 10.02 10.93 3.24
N SER A 126 9.88 9.61 3.39
CA SER A 126 8.79 8.81 2.84
C SER A 126 7.81 8.33 3.91
N TYR A 127 6.65 7.87 3.47
CA TYR A 127 5.56 7.42 4.34
C TYR A 127 5.06 6.03 3.92
N MET A 128 4.60 5.23 4.88
CA MET A 128 3.85 3.99 4.64
C MET A 128 2.43 4.13 5.18
N ILE A 129 1.43 4.05 4.32
CA ILE A 129 0.01 4.13 4.67
C ILE A 129 -0.59 2.73 4.53
N GLY A 130 -1.17 2.19 5.59
CA GLY A 130 -1.80 0.87 5.57
C GLY A 130 -2.87 0.71 6.66
N ASP A 131 -3.58 -0.41 6.63
CA ASP A 131 -4.68 -0.71 7.54
C ASP A 131 -4.33 -1.81 8.56
N LYS A 132 -3.16 -2.44 8.46
CA LYS A 132 -2.72 -3.52 9.35
C LYS A 132 -1.50 -3.13 10.15
N VAL A 133 -1.33 -3.78 11.30
CA VAL A 133 -0.10 -3.71 12.11
C VAL A 133 1.14 -4.04 11.27
N SER A 134 1.03 -5.02 10.38
CA SER A 134 2.15 -5.42 9.50
C SER A 134 2.58 -4.34 8.52
N ASP A 135 1.70 -3.42 8.12
CA ASP A 135 2.06 -2.26 7.29
C ASP A 135 2.89 -1.25 8.09
N VAL A 136 2.45 -0.99 9.32
CA VAL A 136 3.15 -0.11 10.25
C VAL A 136 4.55 -0.65 10.53
N GLU A 137 4.66 -1.94 10.86
CA GLU A 137 5.94 -2.60 11.12
C GLU A 137 6.84 -2.60 9.89
N ALA A 138 6.31 -2.87 8.69
CA ALA A 138 7.10 -2.78 7.45
C ALA A 138 7.62 -1.36 7.22
N GLY A 139 6.81 -0.33 7.51
CA GLY A 139 7.23 1.06 7.44
C GLY A 139 8.38 1.38 8.40
N LEU A 140 8.23 1.00 9.67
CA LEU A 140 9.27 1.17 10.69
C LEU A 140 10.58 0.44 10.32
N ASN A 141 10.46 -0.81 9.86
CA ASN A 141 11.61 -1.64 9.45
C ASN A 141 12.32 -1.08 8.22
N ALA A 142 11.60 -0.40 7.32
CA ALA A 142 12.17 0.28 6.15
C ALA A 142 12.73 1.68 6.48
N GLY A 143 12.48 2.21 7.68
CA GLY A 143 12.89 3.56 8.07
C GLY A 143 12.05 4.68 7.46
N VAL A 144 10.79 4.39 7.11
CA VAL A 144 9.81 5.40 6.66
C VAL A 144 8.82 5.71 7.79
N THR A 145 8.08 6.82 7.68
CA THR A 145 7.07 7.18 8.68
C THR A 145 5.78 6.39 8.46
N PRO A 146 5.36 5.49 9.37
CA PRO A 146 4.12 4.74 9.20
C PRO A 146 2.88 5.56 9.60
N ILE A 147 1.78 5.34 8.90
CA ILE A 147 0.46 5.91 9.19
C ILE A 147 -0.56 4.78 9.06
N LEU A 148 -1.34 4.56 10.12
CA LEU A 148 -2.47 3.64 10.10
C LEU A 148 -3.73 4.39 9.67
N VAL A 149 -4.46 3.85 8.68
CA VAL A 149 -5.83 4.30 8.37
C VAL A 149 -6.85 3.42 9.08
N GLU A 150 -7.98 3.97 9.53
CA GLU A 150 -9.04 3.19 10.21
C GLU A 150 -9.97 2.44 9.24
N THR A 151 -9.82 2.62 7.93
CA THR A 151 -10.46 1.80 6.90
C THR A 151 -9.93 0.35 6.93
N GLY A 152 -10.62 -0.58 6.27
CA GLY A 152 -10.20 -2.00 6.27
C GLY A 152 -10.19 -2.60 7.67
N TYR A 153 -9.04 -3.13 8.10
CA TYR A 153 -8.83 -3.71 9.44
C TYR A 153 -8.23 -2.72 10.46
N GLY A 154 -8.07 -1.45 10.09
CA GLY A 154 -7.35 -0.48 10.91
C GLY A 154 -8.03 -0.13 12.22
N ALA A 155 -9.37 -0.07 12.23
CA ALA A 155 -10.14 0.20 13.43
C ALA A 155 -9.88 -0.83 14.54
N GLU A 156 -9.68 -2.10 14.19
CA GLU A 156 -9.27 -3.16 15.11
C GLU A 156 -7.76 -3.13 15.40
N ALA A 157 -6.93 -2.91 14.38
CA ALA A 157 -5.45 -2.96 14.48
C ALA A 157 -4.86 -1.93 15.45
N ARG A 158 -5.54 -0.79 15.66
CA ARG A 158 -5.04 0.31 16.51
C ARG A 158 -4.70 -0.07 17.96
N ILE A 159 -5.24 -1.18 18.46
CA ILE A 159 -5.05 -1.64 19.86
C ILE A 159 -3.64 -2.22 20.06
N GLU A 160 -3.01 -2.69 18.99
CA GLU A 160 -1.74 -3.43 19.03
C GLU A 160 -0.53 -2.54 18.64
N LEU A 161 -0.77 -1.26 18.34
CA LEU A 161 0.27 -0.39 17.78
C LEU A 161 1.25 0.17 18.83
N PRO A 162 2.52 0.40 18.44
CA PRO A 162 3.46 1.18 19.24
C PRO A 162 2.90 2.58 19.59
N PRO A 163 3.27 3.14 20.76
CA PRO A 163 2.97 4.54 21.03
C PRO A 163 3.64 5.42 19.97
N ASN A 164 2.91 6.41 19.45
CA ASN A 164 3.33 7.40 18.45
C ASN A 164 3.12 7.06 16.96
N VAL A 165 2.46 5.96 16.62
CA VAL A 165 1.98 5.77 15.24
C VAL A 165 0.79 6.71 15.00
N LEU A 166 0.84 7.49 13.92
CA LEU A 166 -0.28 8.32 13.53
C LEU A 166 -1.43 7.43 13.06
N ILE A 167 -2.62 7.67 13.60
CA ILE A 167 -3.85 6.98 13.21
C ILE A 167 -4.80 8.03 12.66
N VAL A 168 -5.33 7.80 11.45
CA VAL A 168 -6.28 8.68 10.78
C VAL A 168 -7.44 7.88 10.21
N ARG A 169 -8.57 8.55 9.94
CA ARG A 169 -9.80 7.86 9.49
C ARG A 169 -9.65 7.11 8.16
N ASP A 170 -8.91 7.67 7.21
CA ASP A 170 -8.80 7.22 5.82
C ASP A 170 -7.57 7.84 5.16
N ILE A 171 -7.28 7.42 3.92
CA ILE A 171 -6.15 7.93 3.14
C ILE A 171 -6.29 9.43 2.79
N GLY A 172 -7.50 9.97 2.72
CA GLY A 172 -7.72 11.40 2.50
C GLY A 172 -7.20 12.23 3.69
N ALA A 173 -7.50 11.79 4.91
CA ALA A 173 -6.98 12.39 6.14
C ALA A 173 -5.45 12.20 6.26
N ALA A 174 -4.91 11.06 5.81
CA ALA A 174 -3.46 10.87 5.72
C ALA A 174 -2.83 11.90 4.78
N ALA A 175 -3.42 12.12 3.59
CA ALA A 175 -2.94 13.10 2.64
C ALA A 175 -3.01 14.54 3.17
N GLU A 176 -4.06 14.90 3.91
CA GLU A 176 -4.15 16.19 4.60
C GLU A 176 -3.02 16.39 5.60
N TRP A 177 -2.72 15.38 6.41
CA TRP A 177 -1.66 15.47 7.41
C TRP A 177 -0.27 15.58 6.76
N ILE A 178 0.05 14.69 5.81
CA ILE A 178 1.36 14.66 5.13
C ILE A 178 1.65 15.98 4.41
N LEU A 179 0.66 16.53 3.71
CA LEU A 179 0.86 17.72 2.87
C LEU A 179 0.76 19.04 3.64
N SER A 180 0.43 18.99 4.92
CA SER A 180 0.38 20.17 5.80
C SER A 180 1.56 20.25 6.78
N ALA A 181 2.39 19.20 6.83
CA ALA A 181 3.61 19.13 7.65
C ALA A 181 4.78 19.86 6.97
#